data_AF-A0A2A4PK62-F1
#
_entry.id   AF-A0A2A4PK62-F1
#
_cell.length_a   1.000
_cell.length_b   1.000
_cell.length_c   1.000
_cell.angle_alpha   90.00
_cell.angle_beta   90.00
_cell.angle_gamma   90.00
#
_symmetry.space_group_name_H-M   'P 1'
#
loop_
_entity.id
_entity.type
_entity.pdbx_description
1 polymer ?
#
loop_
_entity_poly.entity_id
_entity_poly.type
_entity_poly.pdbx_seq_one_letter_code
_entity_poly.pdbx_strand_id
1 'polypeptide(L)'
;MTDSYLEWVVEDLKKIEQAFSALESASGDKKEEMNGVFQVSHDIKGQGGSFGYDLMTAIGNELCRFIEKADKVGAGEIAAIKLHIDALKMVIAQDLKGTGGKEGEKMLSGLQQICDKLLV
;
A
#
# COMPACT_ATOMS: atom_id res chain seq x y z
N MET A 1 19.10 7.15 -14.71
CA MET A 1 19.01 7.11 -13.23
C MET A 1 17.64 6.57 -12.83
N THR A 2 17.32 5.35 -13.25
CA THR A 2 16.01 4.72 -12.99
C THR A 2 16.21 3.33 -12.36
N ASP A 3 17.33 2.66 -12.65
CA ASP A 3 17.71 1.39 -12.00
C ASP A 3 17.75 1.48 -10.47
N SER A 4 18.23 2.61 -9.92
CA SER A 4 18.30 2.80 -8.46
C SER A 4 16.92 2.81 -7.79
N TYR A 5 15.85 3.22 -8.49
CA TYR A 5 14.51 3.24 -7.89
C TYR A 5 13.89 1.84 -7.83
N LEU A 6 14.09 1.03 -8.86
CA LEU A 6 13.58 -0.35 -8.87
C LEU A 6 14.23 -1.18 -7.76
N GLU A 7 15.50 -0.97 -7.47
CA GLU A 7 16.16 -1.60 -6.33
C GLU A 7 15.57 -1.14 -4.99
N TRP A 8 15.32 0.16 -4.83
CA TRP A 8 14.79 0.72 -3.58
C TRP A 8 13.34 0.33 -3.34
N VAL A 9 12.50 0.36 -4.38
CA VAL A 9 11.09 0.01 -4.26
C VAL A 9 10.90 -1.48 -3.99
N VAL A 10 11.79 -2.34 -4.50
CA VAL A 10 11.78 -3.77 -4.14
C VAL A 10 12.08 -3.96 -2.65
N GLU A 11 13.04 -3.22 -2.09
CA GLU A 11 13.31 -3.26 -0.66
C GLU A 11 12.15 -2.71 0.17
N ASP A 12 11.48 -1.64 -0.28
CA ASP A 12 10.30 -1.11 0.42
C ASP A 12 9.09 -2.06 0.34
N LEU A 13 8.88 -2.73 -0.81
CA LEU A 13 7.87 -3.78 -0.96
C LEU A 13 8.15 -4.97 -0.03
N LYS A 14 9.41 -5.31 0.18
CA LYS A 14 9.79 -6.34 1.14
C LYS A 14 9.54 -5.91 2.59
N LYS A 15 9.85 -4.65 2.94
CA LYS A 15 9.58 -4.10 4.28
C LYS A 15 8.09 -4.06 4.58
N ILE A 16 7.25 -3.65 3.62
CA ILE A 16 5.80 -3.58 3.85
C ILE A 16 5.19 -4.99 3.97
N GLU A 17 5.69 -5.97 3.22
CA GLU A 17 5.28 -7.37 3.40
C GLU A 17 5.68 -7.91 4.78
N GLN A 18 6.88 -7.59 5.28
CA GLN A 18 7.29 -7.98 6.63
C GLN A 18 6.42 -7.33 7.71
N ALA A 19 6.14 -6.04 7.58
CA ALA A 19 5.24 -5.33 8.49
C ALA A 19 3.83 -5.93 8.46
N PHE A 20 3.34 -6.29 7.27
CA PHE A 20 2.05 -6.97 7.12
C PHE A 20 2.04 -8.36 7.76
N SER A 21 3.08 -9.17 7.59
CA SER A 21 3.15 -10.49 8.25
C SER A 21 3.16 -10.39 9.77
N ALA A 22 3.81 -9.35 10.32
CA ALA A 22 3.74 -9.05 11.76
C ALA A 22 2.31 -8.68 12.17
N LEU A 23 1.63 -7.81 11.42
CA LEU A 23 0.22 -7.43 11.64
C LEU A 23 -0.75 -8.61 11.60
N GLU A 24 -0.56 -9.51 10.63
CA GLU A 24 -1.38 -10.70 10.44
C GLU A 24 -1.21 -11.68 11.61
N SER A 25 0.04 -11.87 12.05
CA SER A 25 0.41 -12.79 13.15
C SER A 25 0.13 -12.21 14.54
N ALA A 26 -0.03 -10.90 14.66
CA ALA A 26 -0.27 -10.24 15.93
C ALA A 26 -1.59 -10.70 16.57
N SER A 27 -1.57 -10.79 17.90
CA SER A 27 -2.72 -11.15 18.74
C SER A 27 -2.96 -10.03 19.75
N GLY A 28 -4.21 -9.63 19.97
CA GLY A 28 -4.54 -8.53 20.89
C GLY A 28 -4.61 -7.17 20.18
N ASP A 29 -4.06 -6.12 20.79
CA ASP A 29 -4.02 -4.78 20.21
C ASP A 29 -2.95 -4.74 19.11
N LYS A 30 -3.38 -4.45 17.87
CA LYS A 30 -2.55 -4.50 16.65
C LYS A 30 -2.06 -3.13 16.19
N LYS A 31 -2.21 -2.09 17.03
CA LYS A 31 -1.90 -0.71 16.65
C LYS A 31 -0.44 -0.50 16.29
N GLU A 32 0.49 -1.14 16.99
CA GLU A 32 1.93 -0.98 16.72
C GLU A 32 2.30 -1.59 15.36
N GLU A 33 1.78 -2.79 15.07
CA GLU A 33 2.01 -3.48 13.80
C GLU A 33 1.34 -2.74 12.64
N MET A 34 0.14 -2.20 12.86
CA MET A 34 -0.55 -1.40 11.86
C MET A 34 0.19 -0.09 11.59
N ASN A 35 0.79 0.54 12.61
CA ASN A 35 1.69 1.67 12.42
C ASN A 35 2.95 1.30 11.64
N GLY A 36 3.48 0.08 11.82
CA GLY A 36 4.59 -0.44 11.00
C GLY A 36 4.25 -0.44 9.50
N VAL A 37 3.05 -0.90 9.13
CA VAL A 37 2.58 -0.85 7.74
C VAL A 37 2.41 0.60 7.26
N PHE A 38 1.88 1.48 8.11
CA PHE A 38 1.70 2.91 7.78
C PHE A 38 3.02 3.60 7.44
N GLN A 39 4.07 3.39 8.23
CA GLN A 39 5.38 4.02 8.01
C GLN A 39 5.96 3.64 6.63
N VAL A 40 5.96 2.35 6.29
CA VAL A 40 6.48 1.91 4.99
C VAL A 40 5.60 2.41 3.84
N SER A 41 4.28 2.42 4.02
CA SER A 41 3.34 2.99 3.03
C SER A 41 3.62 4.48 2.78
N HIS A 42 3.96 5.22 3.83
CA HIS A 42 4.31 6.63 3.75
C HIS A 42 5.60 6.86 2.94
N ASP A 43 6.62 6.01 3.14
CA ASP A 43 7.87 6.08 2.40
C ASP A 43 7.68 5.75 0.92
N ILE A 44 6.92 4.69 0.61
CA ILE A 44 6.57 4.32 -0.79
C ILE A 44 5.84 5.48 -1.47
N LYS A 45 4.86 6.08 -0.77
CA LYS A 45 4.10 7.23 -1.27
C LYS A 45 5.02 8.38 -1.68
N GLY A 46 6.00 8.71 -0.83
CA GLY A 46 6.92 9.83 -1.04
C GLY A 46 7.86 9.66 -2.22
N GLN A 47 8.13 8.43 -2.63
CA GLN A 47 9.13 8.14 -3.67
C GLN A 47 8.53 7.98 -5.07
N GLY A 48 7.33 7.40 -5.22
CA GLY A 48 6.76 7.01 -6.53
C GLY A 48 6.75 8.11 -7.61
N GLY A 49 6.16 9.27 -7.31
CA GLY A 49 6.05 10.37 -8.27
C GLY A 49 7.40 10.92 -8.75
N SER A 50 8.44 10.87 -7.91
CA SER A 50 9.78 11.34 -8.27
C SER A 50 10.44 10.50 -9.38
N PHE A 51 9.98 9.26 -9.56
CA PHE A 51 10.52 8.31 -10.54
C PHE A 51 9.51 7.93 -11.63
N GLY A 52 8.39 8.65 -11.74
CA GLY A 52 7.37 8.42 -12.75
C GLY A 52 6.47 7.21 -12.47
N TYR A 53 6.26 6.86 -11.20
CA TYR A 53 5.30 5.84 -10.75
C TYR A 53 4.21 6.49 -9.86
N ASP A 54 3.44 7.40 -10.43
CA ASP A 54 2.40 8.14 -9.70
C ASP A 54 1.35 7.21 -9.06
N LEU A 55 1.11 6.05 -9.68
CA LEU A 55 0.21 5.04 -9.14
C LEU A 55 0.73 4.42 -7.83
N MET A 56 2.05 4.26 -7.67
CA MET A 56 2.64 3.86 -6.38
C MET A 56 2.37 4.91 -5.31
N THR A 57 2.50 6.19 -5.67
CA THR A 57 2.16 7.31 -4.78
C THR A 57 0.68 7.31 -4.41
N ALA A 58 -0.20 7.08 -5.38
CA ALA A 58 -1.64 7.08 -5.15
C ALA A 58 -2.08 5.93 -4.22
N ILE A 59 -1.63 4.70 -4.47
CA ILE A 59 -1.95 3.53 -3.66
C ILE A 59 -1.34 3.67 -2.25
N GLY A 60 -0.08 4.09 -2.13
CA GLY A 60 0.55 4.31 -0.82
C GLY A 60 -0.17 5.38 0.01
N ASN A 61 -0.61 6.47 -0.63
CA ASN A 61 -1.41 7.50 0.03
C ASN A 61 -2.78 6.98 0.48
N GLU A 62 -3.45 6.17 -0.35
CA GLU A 62 -4.72 5.59 0.01
C GLU A 62 -4.59 4.64 1.21
N LEU A 63 -3.57 3.77 1.19
CA LEU A 63 -3.28 2.86 2.29
C LEU A 63 -2.98 3.61 3.60
N CYS A 64 -2.20 4.69 3.55
CA CYS A 64 -1.99 5.57 4.71
C CYS A 64 -3.33 6.08 5.27
N ARG A 65 -4.18 6.65 4.40
CA ARG A 65 -5.48 7.19 4.81
C ARG A 65 -6.42 6.14 5.37
N PHE A 66 -6.38 4.94 4.81
CA PHE A 66 -7.16 3.81 5.29
C PHE A 66 -6.75 3.45 6.72
N ILE A 67 -5.44 3.31 6.95
CA ILE A 67 -4.91 3.00 8.28
C ILE A 67 -5.22 4.11 9.28
N GLU A 68 -5.08 5.38 8.91
CA GLU A 68 -5.39 6.52 9.79
C GLU A 68 -6.86 6.58 10.22
N LYS A 69 -7.78 6.12 9.36
CA LYS A 69 -9.22 6.13 9.61
C LYS A 69 -9.75 4.85 10.23
N ALA A 70 -8.98 3.76 10.21
CA ALA A 70 -9.43 2.48 10.74
C ALA A 70 -9.48 2.51 12.27
N ASP A 71 -10.68 2.49 12.85
CA ASP A 71 -10.88 2.45 14.31
C ASP A 71 -10.51 1.08 14.93
N LYS A 72 -10.48 0.04 14.11
CA LYS A 72 -10.20 -1.35 14.52
C LYS A 72 -9.33 -2.05 13.49
N VAL A 73 -8.67 -3.12 13.92
CA VAL A 73 -7.86 -3.98 13.04
C VAL A 73 -8.48 -5.38 13.01
N GLY A 74 -9.52 -5.53 12.21
CA GLY A 74 -10.21 -6.81 11.99
C GLY A 74 -9.74 -7.52 10.72
N ALA A 75 -10.38 -8.66 10.43
CA ALA A 75 -10.08 -9.44 9.23
C ALA A 75 -10.33 -8.65 7.93
N GLY A 76 -11.34 -7.77 7.92
CA GLY A 76 -11.63 -6.91 6.77
C GLY A 76 -10.51 -5.90 6.51
N GLU A 77 -10.02 -5.24 7.56
CA GLU A 77 -8.95 -4.26 7.46
C GLU A 77 -7.61 -4.91 7.08
N ILE A 78 -7.31 -6.09 7.64
CA ILE A 78 -6.14 -6.88 7.24
C ILE A 78 -6.23 -7.28 5.75
N ALA A 79 -7.39 -7.75 5.29
CA ALA A 79 -7.58 -8.10 3.89
C ALA A 79 -7.45 -6.89 2.95
N ALA A 80 -7.97 -5.73 3.35
CA ALA A 80 -7.82 -4.49 2.59
C ALA A 80 -6.35 -4.07 2.49
N ILE A 81 -5.60 -4.07 3.61
CA ILE A 81 -4.17 -3.77 3.62
C ILE A 81 -3.41 -4.70 2.67
N LYS A 82 -3.70 -6.02 2.74
CA LYS A 82 -3.07 -7.00 1.85
C LYS A 82 -3.32 -6.67 0.38
N LEU A 83 -4.55 -6.31 0.04
CA LEU A 83 -4.91 -5.97 -1.34
C LEU A 83 -4.14 -4.74 -1.86
N HIS A 84 -3.90 -3.73 -1.01
CA HIS A 84 -3.07 -2.57 -1.38
C HIS A 84 -1.61 -2.98 -1.62
N ILE A 85 -1.06 -3.84 -0.76
CA ILE A 85 0.31 -4.34 -0.93
C ILE A 85 0.44 -5.13 -2.23
N ASP A 86 -0.53 -5.99 -2.53
CA ASP A 86 -0.54 -6.76 -3.79
C ASP A 86 -0.69 -5.85 -5.01
N ALA A 87 -1.47 -4.77 -4.90
CA ALA A 87 -1.56 -3.74 -5.93
C ALA A 87 -0.22 -3.03 -6.15
N LEU A 88 0.48 -2.59 -5.09
CA LEU A 88 1.82 -1.99 -5.19
C LEU A 88 2.82 -2.94 -5.89
N LYS A 89 2.80 -4.23 -5.53
CA LYS A 89 3.63 -5.25 -6.18
C LYS A 89 3.29 -5.40 -7.66
N MET A 90 2.00 -5.38 -7.99
CA MET A 90 1.52 -5.50 -9.37
C MET A 90 1.98 -4.32 -10.24
N VAL A 91 1.95 -3.10 -9.71
CA VAL A 91 2.42 -1.89 -10.40
C VAL A 91 3.87 -2.01 -10.81
N ILE A 92 4.74 -2.48 -9.90
CA ILE A 92 6.16 -2.68 -10.20
C ILE A 92 6.37 -3.88 -11.14
N ALA A 93 5.67 -4.99 -10.92
CA ALA A 93 5.80 -6.20 -11.74
C ALA A 93 5.39 -5.98 -13.21
N GLN A 94 4.40 -5.12 -13.45
CA GLN A 94 3.93 -4.76 -14.79
C GLN A 94 4.55 -3.46 -15.33
N ASP A 95 5.49 -2.87 -14.60
CA ASP A 95 6.13 -1.58 -14.91
C ASP A 95 5.10 -0.47 -15.27
N LEU A 96 4.02 -0.37 -14.49
CA LEU A 96 2.95 0.60 -14.73
C LEU A 96 3.42 2.02 -14.37
N LYS A 97 3.92 2.75 -15.38
CA LYS A 97 4.36 4.14 -15.25
C LYS A 97 3.20 5.12 -15.14
N GLY A 98 3.51 6.30 -14.59
CA GLY A 98 2.55 7.37 -14.34
C GLY A 98 1.38 6.85 -13.50
N THR A 99 0.17 7.08 -13.98
CA THR A 99 -1.05 6.61 -13.33
C THR A 99 -1.43 5.16 -13.64
N GLY A 100 -0.65 4.44 -14.47
CA GLY A 100 -0.99 3.10 -14.96
C GLY A 100 -2.17 3.09 -15.95
N GLY A 101 -2.56 4.26 -16.47
CA GLY A 101 -3.67 4.41 -17.41
C GLY A 101 -5.00 3.87 -16.88
N LYS A 102 -5.83 3.33 -17.77
CA LYS A 102 -7.17 2.82 -17.42
C LYS A 102 -7.13 1.65 -16.42
N GLU A 103 -6.05 0.87 -16.43
CA GLU A 103 -5.91 -0.27 -15.51
C GLU A 103 -5.58 0.22 -14.10
N GLY A 104 -4.64 1.16 -13.99
CA GLY A 104 -4.31 1.81 -12.72
C GLY A 104 -5.49 2.56 -12.09
N GLU A 105 -6.26 3.30 -12.89
CA GLU A 105 -7.48 3.98 -12.43
C GLU A 105 -8.52 3.00 -11.88
N LYS A 106 -8.75 1.88 -12.57
CA LYS A 106 -9.67 0.83 -12.11
C LYS A 106 -9.18 0.16 -10.83
N MET A 107 -7.88 -0.12 -10.75
CA MET A 107 -7.25 -0.71 -9.57
C MET A 107 -7.44 0.21 -8.36
N LEU A 108 -7.06 1.48 -8.47
CA LEU A 108 -7.19 2.46 -7.40
C LEU A 108 -8.66 2.67 -6.99
N SER A 109 -9.57 2.75 -7.96
CA SER A 109 -11.01 2.87 -7.66
C SER A 109 -11.54 1.64 -6.91
N GLY A 110 -11.09 0.43 -7.25
CA GLY A 110 -11.49 -0.80 -6.57
C GLY A 110 -11.00 -0.86 -5.12
N LEU A 111 -9.77 -0.41 -4.86
CA LEU A 111 -9.22 -0.30 -3.51
C LEU A 111 -10.03 0.69 -2.66
N GLN A 112 -10.29 1.88 -3.19
CA GLN A 112 -11.09 2.92 -2.53
C GLN A 112 -12.48 2.43 -2.15
N GLN A 113 -13.15 1.70 -3.04
CA GLN A 113 -14.47 1.12 -2.76
C GLN A 113 -14.46 0.09 -1.62
N ILE A 114 -13.34 -0.60 -1.41
CA ILE A 114 -13.20 -1.56 -0.30
C ILE A 114 -12.98 -0.79 1.01
N CYS A 115 -12.11 0.22 1.00
CA CYS A 115 -11.90 1.09 2.15
C CYS A 115 -13.19 1.78 2.59
N ASP A 116 -13.95 2.34 1.65
CA ASP A 116 -15.22 3.01 1.95
C ASP A 116 -16.26 2.08 2.59
N LYS A 117 -16.21 0.77 2.30
CA LYS A 117 -17.10 -0.23 2.92
C LYS A 117 -16.67 -0.68 4.31
N LEU A 118 -15.42 -0.45 4.68
CA LEU A 118 -14.86 -0.87 5.97
C LEU A 118 -14.87 0.28 6.99
N LEU A 119 -14.80 1.52 6.52
CA LEU A 119 -14.78 2.74 7.34
C LEU A 119 -16.18 3.27 7.70
N VAL A 120 -17.20 2.40 7.74
CA VAL A 120 -18.63 2.75 7.95
C VAL A 120 -19.04 2.62 9.41
#